data_AF-A0A1M2UVI9-F1
#
_entry.id   AF-A0A1M2UVI9-F1
#
_cell.length_a   1.000
_cell.length_b   1.000
_cell.length_c   1.000
_cell.angle_alpha   90.00
_cell.angle_beta   90.00
_cell.angle_gamma   90.00
#
_symmetry.space_group_name_H-M   'P 1'
#
loop_
_entity.id
_entity.type
_entity.pdbx_description
1 polymer ?
#
loop_
_entity_poly.entity_id
_entity_poly.type
_entity_poly.pdbx_seq_one_letter_code
_entity_poly.pdbx_strand_id
1 'polypeptide(L)'
;MNITQLLSLPFSGNGVWQDLKRMDLSVPFLAWVIVVPMSFLPPVLLYYAGTHYDDSFISGFADKEWRFITTILFLAELLTFFVMGWLIRSVLDSHKLGIEYQDAYLLAAIAPLPLWLSSLALLVPVLAVSVVAVMTGLFLSCALVYQGVRSLCHRGDNDVVTMSATYTIMAASVLAWGILMALVWAF
;
A
#
# COMPACT_ATOMS: atom_id res chain seq x y z
N MET A 1 -2.43 3.87 21.82
CA MET A 1 -1.33 4.09 20.86
C MET A 1 -1.36 5.54 20.43
N ASN A 2 -0.21 6.20 20.29
CA ASN A 2 -0.11 7.64 19.98
C ASN A 2 0.21 7.84 18.48
N ILE A 3 -0.25 8.94 17.86
CA ILE A 3 -0.10 9.16 16.41
C ILE A 3 1.38 9.16 15.97
N THR A 4 2.27 9.69 16.83
CA THR A 4 3.72 9.66 16.65
C THR A 4 4.32 8.25 16.62
N GLN A 5 3.71 7.28 17.29
CA GLN A 5 4.14 5.87 17.22
C GLN A 5 3.73 5.24 15.88
N LEU A 6 2.56 5.61 15.35
CA LEU A 6 2.11 5.15 14.03
C LEU A 6 3.04 5.69 12.91
N LEU A 7 3.46 6.96 12.98
CA LEU A 7 4.45 7.52 12.06
C LEU A 7 5.85 6.88 12.18
N SER A 8 6.16 6.19 13.27
CA SER A 8 7.44 5.46 13.43
C SER A 8 7.43 4.04 12.85
N LEU A 9 6.28 3.50 12.40
CA LEU A 9 6.18 2.16 11.80
C LEU A 9 7.14 1.85 10.62
N PRO A 10 7.52 2.81 9.74
CA PRO A 10 8.50 2.59 8.68
C PRO A 10 9.95 2.88 9.10
N PHE A 11 10.21 3.24 10.37
CA PHE A 11 11.55 3.57 10.86
C PHE A 11 11.97 2.81 12.14
N SER A 12 11.03 2.23 12.89
CA SER A 12 11.30 1.46 14.10
C SER A 12 10.44 0.18 14.15
N GLY A 13 11.09 -0.97 14.06
CA GLY A 13 10.45 -2.28 14.21
C GLY A 13 10.16 -2.68 15.67
N ASN A 14 10.68 -1.93 16.65
CA ASN A 14 10.75 -2.35 18.05
C ASN A 14 9.54 -1.83 18.85
N GLY A 15 8.47 -2.64 18.87
CA GLY A 15 7.30 -2.46 19.75
C GLY A 15 5.98 -2.27 18.99
N VAL A 16 5.91 -1.32 18.06
CA VAL A 16 4.62 -0.89 17.47
C VAL A 16 3.93 -2.02 16.69
N TRP A 17 4.67 -2.81 15.92
CA TRP A 17 4.13 -3.98 15.21
C TRP A 17 3.67 -5.10 16.17
N GLN A 18 4.33 -5.26 17.32
CA GLN A 18 3.90 -6.21 18.35
C GLN A 18 2.66 -5.73 19.10
N ASP A 19 2.54 -4.43 19.37
CA ASP A 19 1.34 -3.83 19.96
C ASP A 19 0.14 -3.92 18.99
N LEU A 20 0.36 -3.73 17.69
CA LEU A 20 -0.66 -3.98 16.66
C LEU A 20 -1.07 -5.46 16.60
N LYS A 21 -0.12 -6.40 16.67
CA LYS A 21 -0.44 -7.84 16.76
C LYS A 21 -1.28 -8.16 18.00
N ARG A 22 -0.96 -7.57 19.15
CA ARG A 22 -1.72 -7.73 20.42
C ARG A 22 -3.15 -7.19 20.36
N MET A 23 -3.51 -6.37 19.37
CA MET A 23 -4.87 -5.90 19.17
C MET A 23 -5.79 -6.94 18.50
N ASP A 24 -5.26 -8.08 18.05
CA ASP A 24 -6.00 -9.21 17.46
C ASP A 24 -7.03 -8.78 16.39
N LEU A 25 -6.57 -7.90 15.47
CA LEU A 25 -7.44 -7.28 14.48
C LEU A 25 -7.90 -8.32 13.44
N SER A 26 -9.19 -8.62 13.44
CA SER A 26 -9.77 -9.54 12.46
C SER A 26 -9.66 -9.00 11.03
N VAL A 27 -9.49 -9.90 10.05
CA VAL A 27 -9.36 -9.53 8.63
C VAL A 27 -10.56 -8.73 8.10
N PRO A 28 -11.84 -9.05 8.45
CA PRO A 28 -12.98 -8.23 8.06
C PRO A 28 -12.95 -6.82 8.66
N PHE A 29 -12.44 -6.66 9.89
CA PHE A 29 -12.28 -5.35 10.51
C PHE A 29 -11.21 -4.52 9.79
N LEU A 30 -10.04 -5.11 9.49
CA LEU A 30 -8.99 -4.46 8.70
C LEU A 30 -9.52 -4.01 7.33
N ALA A 31 -10.26 -4.87 6.64
CA ALA A 31 -10.87 -4.56 5.35
C ALA A 31 -11.82 -3.36 5.42
N TRP A 32 -12.79 -3.37 6.35
CA TRP A 32 -13.82 -2.33 6.44
C TRP A 32 -13.35 -1.01 7.06
N VAL A 33 -12.45 -1.05 8.04
CA VAL A 33 -12.07 0.13 8.84
C VAL A 33 -10.81 0.81 8.31
N ILE A 34 -9.92 0.07 7.63
CA ILE A 34 -8.65 0.60 7.11
C ILE A 34 -8.65 0.59 5.58
N VAL A 35 -8.79 -0.59 4.97
CA VAL A 35 -8.58 -0.76 3.52
C VAL A 35 -9.61 0.02 2.71
N VAL A 36 -10.91 -0.28 2.88
CA VAL A 36 -12.00 0.38 2.12
C VAL A 36 -11.95 1.92 2.18
N PRO A 37 -11.86 2.58 3.36
CA PRO A 37 -11.84 4.04 3.39
C PRO A 37 -10.54 4.66 2.86
N MET A 38 -9.38 4.00 3.01
CA MET A 38 -8.11 4.53 2.50
C MET A 38 -7.90 4.25 1.02
N SER A 39 -8.32 3.09 0.51
CA SER A 39 -8.29 2.76 -0.92
C SER A 39 -9.33 3.53 -1.74
N PHE A 40 -10.33 4.14 -1.09
CA PHE A 40 -11.26 5.07 -1.75
C PHE A 40 -10.64 6.46 -1.95
N LEU A 41 -9.58 6.81 -1.21
CA LEU A 41 -8.96 8.13 -1.22
C LEU A 41 -8.29 8.45 -2.59
N PRO A 42 -7.44 7.58 -3.19
CA PRO A 42 -6.87 7.85 -4.52
C PRO A 42 -7.90 7.93 -5.65
N PRO A 43 -8.88 7.01 -5.79
CA PRO A 43 -9.95 7.11 -6.78
C PRO A 43 -10.71 8.44 -6.74
N VAL A 44 -11.06 8.92 -5.53
CA VAL A 44 -11.79 10.18 -5.36
C VAL A 44 -10.94 11.39 -5.74
N LEU A 45 -9.68 11.44 -5.30
CA LEU A 45 -8.80 12.57 -5.62
C LEU A 45 -8.34 12.57 -7.08
N LEU A 46 -8.18 11.41 -7.70
CA LEU A 46 -7.89 11.29 -9.12
C LEU A 46 -9.11 11.71 -9.97
N TYR A 47 -10.33 11.35 -9.55
CA TYR A 47 -11.56 11.84 -10.19
C TYR A 47 -11.70 13.36 -10.06
N TYR A 48 -11.41 13.93 -8.88
CA TYR A 48 -11.42 15.37 -8.65
C TYR A 48 -10.39 16.08 -9.52
N ALA A 49 -9.14 15.63 -9.54
CA ALA A 49 -8.09 16.21 -10.37
C ALA A 49 -8.44 16.15 -11.86
N GLY A 50 -8.92 15.00 -12.34
CA GLY A 50 -9.30 14.77 -13.73
C GLY A 50 -10.50 15.58 -14.23
N THR A 51 -11.36 16.04 -13.32
CA THR A 51 -12.55 16.85 -13.64
C THR A 51 -12.43 18.34 -13.31
N HIS A 52 -11.31 18.77 -12.71
CA HIS A 52 -11.15 20.15 -12.21
C HIS A 52 -9.90 20.87 -12.69
N TYR A 53 -8.85 20.18 -13.13
CA TYR A 53 -7.62 20.81 -13.60
C TYR A 53 -7.46 20.83 -15.12
N ASP A 54 -8.40 20.23 -15.86
CA ASP A 54 -8.34 20.11 -17.32
C ASP A 54 -6.94 19.69 -17.81
N ASP A 55 -6.50 20.21 -18.96
CA ASP A 55 -5.16 20.00 -19.51
C ASP A 55 -4.04 20.79 -18.79
N SER A 56 -4.35 21.55 -17.72
CA SER A 56 -3.31 22.27 -16.95
C SER A 56 -2.43 21.33 -16.12
N PHE A 57 -2.90 20.11 -15.86
CA PHE A 57 -2.16 19.09 -15.09
C PHE A 57 -1.19 18.28 -15.97
N ILE A 58 -1.69 17.80 -17.12
CA ILE A 58 -0.94 17.22 -18.24
C ILE A 58 -1.83 17.29 -19.49
N SER A 59 -1.26 17.34 -20.70
CA SER A 59 -2.07 17.38 -21.94
C SER A 59 -2.83 16.06 -22.16
N GLY A 60 -4.09 16.14 -22.58
CA GLY A 60 -4.97 14.98 -22.73
C GLY A 60 -5.46 14.39 -21.41
N PHE A 61 -5.43 15.17 -20.32
CA PHE A 61 -5.93 14.74 -19.01
C PHE A 61 -7.44 14.92 -18.92
N ALA A 62 -8.00 15.96 -19.55
CA ALA A 62 -9.43 16.21 -19.57
C ALA A 62 -10.23 15.16 -20.38
N ASP A 63 -9.64 14.63 -21.45
CA ASP A 63 -10.31 13.74 -22.42
C ASP A 63 -10.51 12.29 -21.92
N LYS A 64 -10.01 11.95 -20.72
CA LYS A 64 -10.09 10.60 -20.16
C LYS A 64 -11.44 10.29 -19.54
N GLU A 65 -11.87 9.03 -19.68
CA GLU A 65 -13.06 8.48 -19.02
C GLU A 65 -12.80 8.21 -17.51
N TRP A 66 -12.55 9.27 -16.75
CA TRP A 66 -12.14 9.22 -15.34
C TRP A 66 -13.03 8.35 -14.46
N ARG A 67 -14.33 8.32 -14.72
CA ARG A 67 -15.28 7.46 -13.99
C ARG A 67 -14.95 5.97 -14.12
N PHE A 68 -14.55 5.51 -15.30
CA PHE A 68 -14.14 4.12 -15.50
C PHE A 68 -12.77 3.86 -14.87
N ILE A 69 -11.81 4.75 -15.11
CA ILE A 69 -10.44 4.66 -14.57
C ILE A 69 -10.45 4.55 -13.04
N THR A 70 -11.19 5.43 -12.35
CA THR A 70 -11.21 5.47 -10.88
C THR A 70 -12.01 4.33 -10.27
N THR A 71 -13.06 3.85 -10.95
CA THR A 71 -13.77 2.63 -10.56
C THR A 71 -12.87 1.40 -10.65
N ILE A 72 -12.10 1.25 -11.74
CA ILE A 72 -11.16 0.13 -11.89
C ILE A 72 -10.03 0.24 -10.87
N LEU A 73 -9.46 1.44 -10.64
CA LEU A 73 -8.46 1.69 -9.60
C LEU A 73 -8.95 1.23 -8.23
N PHE A 74 -10.16 1.64 -7.82
CA PHE A 74 -10.74 1.25 -6.53
C PHE A 74 -10.89 -0.28 -6.40
N LEU A 75 -11.46 -0.93 -7.42
CA LEU A 75 -11.64 -2.39 -7.43
C LEU A 75 -10.30 -3.14 -7.44
N ALA A 76 -9.30 -2.62 -8.16
CA ALA A 76 -7.96 -3.18 -8.20
C ALA A 76 -7.26 -3.06 -6.85
N GLU A 77 -7.33 -1.92 -6.17
CA GLU A 77 -6.74 -1.76 -4.83
C GLU A 77 -7.40 -2.69 -3.78
N LEU A 78 -8.73 -2.82 -3.81
CA LEU A 78 -9.46 -3.78 -2.96
C LEU A 78 -9.02 -5.23 -3.25
N LEU A 79 -8.90 -5.61 -4.53
CA LEU A 79 -8.43 -6.94 -4.92
C LEU A 79 -6.97 -7.17 -4.49
N THR A 80 -6.11 -6.17 -4.65
CA THR A 80 -4.69 -6.22 -4.25
C THR A 80 -4.55 -6.49 -2.76
N PHE A 81 -5.39 -5.94 -1.89
CA PHE A 81 -5.37 -6.29 -0.45
C PHE A 81 -5.56 -7.80 -0.22
N PHE A 82 -6.56 -8.43 -0.85
CA PHE A 82 -6.81 -9.87 -0.69
C PHE A 82 -5.69 -10.72 -1.28
N VAL A 83 -5.21 -10.36 -2.47
CA VAL A 83 -4.11 -11.07 -3.16
C VAL A 83 -2.80 -10.93 -2.38
N MET A 84 -2.48 -9.74 -1.87
CA MET A 84 -1.24 -9.51 -1.12
C MET A 84 -1.26 -10.15 0.26
N GLY A 85 -2.38 -10.16 0.99
CA GLY A 85 -2.49 -10.91 2.24
C GLY A 85 -2.22 -12.41 2.05
N TRP A 86 -2.76 -13.00 0.97
CA TRP A 86 -2.48 -14.38 0.58
C TRP A 86 -1.03 -14.59 0.10
N LEU A 87 -0.47 -13.67 -0.69
CA LEU A 87 0.90 -13.74 -1.21
C LEU A 87 1.94 -13.63 -0.08
N ILE A 88 1.76 -12.69 0.85
CA ILE A 88 2.59 -12.55 2.04
C ILE A 88 2.57 -13.85 2.85
N ARG A 89 1.38 -14.41 3.09
CA ARG A 89 1.23 -15.69 3.82
C ARG A 89 1.94 -16.84 3.11
N SER A 90 1.73 -17.01 1.80
CA SER A 90 2.29 -18.13 1.04
C SER A 90 3.82 -18.05 0.85
N VAL A 91 4.36 -16.84 0.65
CA VAL A 91 5.82 -16.60 0.63
C VAL A 91 6.43 -16.95 1.99
N LEU A 92 5.85 -16.49 3.09
CA LEU A 92 6.42 -16.69 4.43
C LEU A 92 6.29 -18.15 4.90
N ASP A 93 5.18 -18.83 4.58
CA ASP A 93 5.03 -20.26 4.86
C ASP A 93 6.00 -21.12 4.04
N SER A 94 6.27 -20.76 2.78
CA SER A 94 7.27 -21.43 1.94
C SER A 94 8.68 -21.37 2.55
N HIS A 95 8.99 -20.28 3.25
CA HIS A 95 10.24 -20.08 3.98
C HIS A 95 10.19 -20.61 5.44
N LYS A 96 9.11 -21.32 5.82
CA LYS A 96 8.85 -21.85 7.18
C LYS A 96 8.86 -20.79 8.28
N LEU A 97 8.43 -19.57 7.96
CA LEU A 97 8.44 -18.42 8.88
C LEU A 97 7.20 -18.32 9.80
N GLY A 98 6.18 -19.17 9.62
CA GLY A 98 5.17 -19.43 10.66
C GLY A 98 4.31 -18.24 11.11
N ILE A 99 4.09 -17.23 10.27
CA ILE A 99 3.49 -15.92 10.62
C ILE A 99 1.98 -15.93 11.01
N GLU A 100 1.30 -17.08 11.09
CA GLU A 100 -0.18 -17.14 11.22
C GLU A 100 -0.92 -16.41 10.07
N TYR A 101 -2.27 -16.25 10.11
CA TYR A 101 -3.05 -15.67 8.99
C TYR A 101 -3.35 -14.17 9.16
N GLN A 102 -3.72 -13.74 10.37
CA GLN A 102 -4.11 -12.35 10.65
C GLN A 102 -2.95 -11.37 10.44
N ASP A 103 -1.75 -11.71 10.90
CA ASP A 103 -0.54 -10.89 10.74
C ASP A 103 -0.19 -10.60 9.27
N ALA A 104 -0.38 -11.56 8.38
CA ALA A 104 -0.13 -11.37 6.94
C ALA A 104 -1.11 -10.35 6.33
N TYR A 105 -2.37 -10.38 6.76
CA TYR A 105 -3.39 -9.40 6.34
C TYR A 105 -3.26 -8.06 7.06
N LEU A 106 -2.77 -8.03 8.30
CA LEU A 106 -2.38 -6.80 9.02
C LEU A 106 -1.28 -6.07 8.25
N LEU A 107 -0.24 -6.80 7.81
CA LEU A 107 0.81 -6.24 6.97
C LEU A 107 0.26 -5.74 5.63
N ALA A 108 -0.61 -6.52 4.97
CA ALA A 108 -1.25 -6.14 3.71
C ALA A 108 -2.15 -4.89 3.83
N ALA A 109 -2.78 -4.65 4.98
CA ALA A 109 -3.59 -3.46 5.24
C ALA A 109 -2.75 -2.21 5.56
N ILE A 110 -1.61 -2.38 6.25
CA ILE A 110 -0.78 -1.25 6.73
C ILE A 110 0.23 -0.80 5.66
N ALA A 111 0.86 -1.74 4.95
CA ALA A 111 1.87 -1.43 3.94
C ALA A 111 1.44 -0.40 2.87
N PRO A 112 0.21 -0.43 2.29
CA PRO A 112 -0.21 0.56 1.29
C PRO A 112 -0.61 1.93 1.86
N LEU A 113 -0.72 2.11 3.19
CA LEU A 113 -1.15 3.41 3.78
C LEU A 113 -0.37 4.62 3.25
N PRO A 114 0.97 4.63 3.15
CA PRO A 114 1.71 5.79 2.65
C PRO A 114 1.45 6.06 1.16
N LEU A 115 1.15 5.03 0.36
CA LEU A 115 0.75 5.18 -1.03
C LEU A 115 -0.65 5.80 -1.15
N TRP A 116 -1.62 5.33 -0.37
CA TRP A 116 -2.95 5.93 -0.34
C TRP A 116 -2.91 7.40 0.10
N LEU A 117 -2.16 7.73 1.16
CA LEU A 117 -1.95 9.12 1.58
C LEU A 117 -1.23 9.98 0.51
N SER A 118 -0.37 9.39 -0.33
CA SER A 118 0.32 10.15 -1.38
C SER A 118 -0.62 10.79 -2.40
N SER A 119 -1.83 10.24 -2.57
CA SER A 119 -2.85 10.82 -3.45
C SER A 119 -3.35 12.20 -3.00
N LEU A 120 -3.15 12.59 -1.72
CA LEU A 120 -3.41 13.97 -1.25
C LEU A 120 -2.61 15.02 -2.03
N ALA A 121 -1.48 14.64 -2.63
CA ALA A 121 -0.70 15.52 -3.51
C ALA A 121 -1.42 15.90 -4.81
N LEU A 122 -2.46 15.16 -5.21
CA LEU A 122 -3.31 15.51 -6.35
C LEU A 122 -4.15 16.77 -6.07
N LEU A 123 -4.32 17.20 -4.81
CA LEU A 123 -4.96 18.49 -4.49
C LEU A 123 -4.12 19.71 -4.89
N VAL A 124 -2.87 19.49 -5.31
CA VAL A 124 -1.99 20.52 -5.86
C VAL A 124 -1.87 20.29 -7.37
N PRO A 125 -2.25 21.24 -8.23
CA PRO A 125 -2.20 21.09 -9.69
C PRO A 125 -0.78 21.22 -10.26
N VAL A 126 0.16 20.45 -9.70
CA VAL A 126 1.57 20.42 -10.09
C VAL A 126 2.02 18.96 -10.16
N LEU A 127 2.16 18.44 -11.38
CA LEU A 127 2.52 17.04 -11.64
C LEU A 127 3.77 16.59 -10.85
N ALA A 128 4.78 17.45 -10.74
CA ALA A 128 6.01 17.15 -9.99
C ALA A 128 5.75 16.87 -8.49
N VAL A 129 4.78 17.57 -7.86
CA VAL A 129 4.40 17.34 -6.46
C VAL A 129 3.77 15.97 -6.30
N SER A 130 2.88 15.58 -7.23
CA SER A 130 2.26 14.25 -7.27
C SER A 130 3.29 13.14 -7.49
N VAL A 131 4.24 13.31 -8.42
CA VAL A 131 5.32 12.35 -8.67
C VAL A 131 6.21 12.15 -7.44
N VAL A 132 6.65 13.24 -6.79
CA VAL A 132 7.48 13.16 -5.58
C VAL A 132 6.70 12.51 -4.42
N ALA A 133 5.41 12.82 -4.27
CA ALA A 133 4.58 12.20 -3.25
C ALA A 133 4.40 10.69 -3.46
N VAL A 134 4.09 10.24 -4.68
CA VAL A 134 3.96 8.80 -5.00
C VAL A 134 5.28 8.06 -4.78
N MET A 135 6.41 8.62 -5.21
CA MET A 135 7.73 8.03 -4.96
C MET A 135 8.06 7.92 -3.47
N THR A 136 7.68 8.94 -2.68
CA THR A 136 7.87 8.94 -1.21
C THR A 136 6.95 7.90 -0.55
N GLY A 137 5.69 7.82 -0.97
CA GLY A 137 4.72 6.82 -0.52
C GLY A 137 5.17 5.39 -0.83
N LEU A 138 5.71 5.16 -2.03
CA LEU A 138 6.26 3.87 -2.44
C LEU A 138 7.47 3.47 -1.57
N PHE A 139 8.41 4.38 -1.36
CA PHE A 139 9.57 4.14 -0.50
C PHE A 139 9.16 3.80 0.95
N LEU A 140 8.23 4.56 1.53
CA LEU A 140 7.68 4.29 2.86
C LEU A 140 6.90 2.97 2.91
N SER A 141 6.13 2.63 1.87
CA SER A 141 5.43 1.35 1.76
C SER A 141 6.41 0.17 1.75
N CYS A 142 7.49 0.26 0.97
CA CYS A 142 8.57 -0.72 1.01
C CYS A 142 9.20 -0.84 2.41
N ALA A 143 9.49 0.29 3.08
CA ALA A 143 10.01 0.27 4.44
C ALA A 143 9.05 -0.42 5.44
N LEU A 144 7.73 -0.19 5.32
CA LEU A 144 6.71 -0.89 6.10
C LEU A 144 6.70 -2.39 5.84
N VAL A 145 6.78 -2.85 4.57
CA VAL A 145 6.84 -4.29 4.26
C VAL A 145 8.06 -4.93 4.92
N TYR A 146 9.25 -4.32 4.79
CA TYR A 146 10.48 -4.84 5.38
C TYR A 146 10.41 -4.90 6.91
N GLN A 147 9.98 -3.83 7.58
CA GLN A 147 9.92 -3.80 9.05
C GLN A 147 8.79 -4.64 9.61
N GLY A 148 7.66 -4.74 8.90
CA GLY A 148 6.54 -5.61 9.25
C GLY A 148 6.93 -7.09 9.19
N VAL A 149 7.50 -7.57 8.08
CA VAL A 149 7.99 -8.97 8.00
C VAL A 149 9.04 -9.23 9.08
N ARG A 150 10.03 -8.34 9.25
CA ARG A 150 11.08 -8.49 10.26
C ARG A 150 10.53 -8.59 11.69
N SER A 151 9.59 -7.72 12.05
CA SER A 151 9.03 -7.66 13.42
C SER A 151 8.06 -8.80 13.70
N LEU A 152 7.17 -9.13 12.76
CA LEU A 152 6.17 -10.21 12.92
C LEU A 152 6.84 -11.60 12.96
N CYS A 153 7.87 -11.83 12.13
CA CYS A 153 8.65 -13.08 12.15
C CYS A 153 9.70 -13.18 13.27
N HIS A 154 9.79 -12.20 14.18
CA HIS A 154 10.69 -12.22 15.35
C HIS A 154 12.16 -12.56 15.04
N ARG A 155 12.69 -12.13 13.87
CA ARG A 155 14.05 -12.47 13.41
C ARG A 155 15.04 -11.29 13.49
N GLY A 156 16.28 -11.61 13.84
CA GLY A 156 17.38 -10.66 13.98
C GLY A 156 17.96 -10.16 12.64
N ASP A 157 18.83 -9.15 12.70
CA ASP A 157 19.32 -8.34 11.55
C ASP A 157 19.93 -9.11 10.36
N ASN A 158 20.38 -10.35 10.56
CA ASN A 158 21.17 -11.10 9.57
C ASN A 158 20.41 -12.25 8.88
N ASP A 159 19.08 -12.31 8.98
CA ASP A 159 18.34 -13.36 8.28
C ASP A 159 18.13 -13.07 6.78
N VAL A 160 19.01 -13.67 5.97
CA VAL A 160 18.93 -13.67 4.49
C VAL A 160 17.57 -14.16 3.99
N VAL A 161 16.91 -15.08 4.73
CA VAL A 161 15.60 -15.64 4.36
C VAL A 161 14.48 -14.60 4.48
N THR A 162 14.43 -13.82 5.56
CA THR A 162 13.53 -12.67 5.72
C THR A 162 13.77 -11.62 4.63
N MET A 163 15.03 -11.37 4.26
CA MET A 163 15.36 -10.40 3.20
C MET A 163 14.90 -10.90 1.82
N SER A 164 15.09 -12.18 1.49
CA SER A 164 14.61 -12.76 0.22
C SER A 164 13.08 -12.80 0.15
N ALA A 165 12.40 -13.20 1.22
CA ALA A 165 10.94 -13.17 1.31
C ALA A 165 10.39 -11.76 1.10
N THR A 166 10.94 -10.77 1.81
CA THR A 166 10.57 -9.35 1.64
C THR A 166 10.76 -8.88 0.20
N TYR A 167 11.90 -9.21 -0.42
CA TYR A 167 12.18 -8.82 -1.81
C TYR A 167 11.16 -9.41 -2.78
N THR A 168 10.75 -10.67 -2.63
CA THR A 168 9.71 -11.27 -3.49
C THR A 168 8.34 -10.58 -3.33
N ILE A 169 7.97 -10.20 -2.10
CA ILE A 169 6.74 -9.44 -1.82
C ILE A 169 6.80 -8.06 -2.47
N MET A 170 7.91 -7.33 -2.30
CA MET A 170 8.13 -6.02 -2.93
C MET A 170 8.08 -6.08 -4.46
N ALA A 171 8.75 -7.05 -5.07
CA ALA A 171 8.77 -7.23 -6.52
C ALA A 171 7.37 -7.51 -7.06
N ALA A 172 6.58 -8.36 -6.38
CA ALA A 172 5.19 -8.60 -6.73
C ALA A 172 4.33 -7.33 -6.63
N SER A 173 4.49 -6.53 -5.57
CA SER A 173 3.78 -5.25 -5.41
C SER A 173 4.10 -4.25 -6.53
N VAL A 174 5.38 -4.09 -6.89
CA VAL A 174 5.80 -3.16 -7.96
C VAL A 174 5.30 -3.61 -9.33
N LEU A 175 5.29 -4.93 -9.61
CA LEU A 175 4.73 -5.48 -10.83
C LEU A 175 3.20 -5.26 -10.90
N ALA A 176 2.47 -5.51 -9.81
CA ALA A 176 1.03 -5.25 -9.75
C ALA A 176 0.70 -3.76 -9.98
N TRP A 177 1.47 -2.86 -9.35
CA TRP A 177 1.34 -1.42 -9.55
C TRP A 177 1.66 -0.99 -11.00
N GLY A 178 2.69 -1.56 -11.62
CA GLY A 178 3.03 -1.30 -13.01
C GLY A 178 1.95 -1.74 -14.00
N ILE A 179 1.33 -2.91 -13.77
CA ILE A 179 0.18 -3.39 -14.55
C ILE A 179 -1.02 -2.44 -14.38
N LEU A 180 -1.27 -1.98 -13.15
CA LEU A 180 -2.34 -1.04 -12.86
C LEU A 180 -2.12 0.29 -13.60
N MET A 181 -0.91 0.84 -13.58
CA MET A 181 -0.57 2.09 -14.30
C MET A 181 -0.67 1.93 -15.83
N ALA A 182 -0.26 0.78 -16.37
CA ALA A 182 -0.45 0.48 -17.79
C ALA A 182 -1.94 0.43 -18.17
N LEU A 183 -2.78 -0.14 -17.32
CA LEU A 183 -4.24 -0.19 -17.52
C LEU A 183 -4.86 1.21 -17.44
N VAL A 184 -4.46 2.04 -16.46
CA VAL A 184 -4.91 3.44 -16.30
C VAL A 184 -4.49 4.34 -17.48
N TRP A 185 -3.40 4.02 -18.18
CA TRP A 185 -2.99 4.74 -19.40
C TRP A 185 -3.58 4.20 -20.70
N ALA A 186 -4.15 2.99 -20.71
CA ALA A 186 -4.78 2.38 -21.88
C ALA A 186 -6.22 2.87 -22.14
N PHE A 187 -6.84 3.54 -21.16
CA PHE A 187 -8.18 4.14 -21.20
C PHE A 187 -8.11 5.64 -20.90
#